data_AF-A0A2V6ST86-F1
#
_entry.id   AF-A0A2V6ST86-F1
#
_cell.length_a   1.000
_cell.length_b   1.000
_cell.length_c   1.000
_cell.angle_alpha   90.00
_cell.angle_beta   90.00
_cell.angle_gamma   90.00
#
_symmetry.space_group_name_H-M   'P 1'
#
loop_
_entity.id
_entity.type
_entity.pdbx_description
1 polymer ?
#
loop_
_entity_poly.entity_id
_entity_poly.type
_entity_poly.pdbx_seq_one_letter_code
_entity_poly.pdbx_strand_id
1 'polypeptide(L)' 'VQSDAIVSIKTKGLIGERFVQINPGGSDKTVAPGGRLTEVEAPVDLEELISKYVFGKL' A
#
# COMPACT_ATOMS: atom_id res chain seq x y z
N VAL A 1 13.02 2.62 10.61
CA VAL A 1 12.24 2.82 9.36
C VAL A 1 12.38 4.28 8.97
N GLN A 2 12.61 4.60 7.70
CA GLN A 2 12.75 6.00 7.27
C GLN A 2 11.40 6.72 7.37
N SER A 3 11.41 8.04 7.58
CA SER A 3 10.17 8.81 7.79
C SER A 3 9.27 8.86 6.56
N ASP A 4 9.83 8.66 5.37
CA ASP A 4 9.15 8.60 4.09
C ASP A 4 8.89 7.16 3.60
N ALA A 5 9.07 6.16 4.48
CA ALA A 5 8.73 4.79 4.15
C ALA A 5 7.22 4.66 3.88
N ILE A 6 6.88 3.96 2.80
CA ILE A 6 5.50 3.80 2.35
C ILE A 6 4.93 2.53 2.98
N VAL A 7 3.79 2.67 3.65
CA VAL A 7 3.05 1.55 4.25
C VAL A 7 1.89 1.18 3.35
N SER A 8 1.91 -0.01 2.78
CA SER A 8 0.85 -0.50 1.90
C SER A 8 0.14 -1.69 2.53
N ILE A 9 -1.19 -1.78 2.35
CA ILE A 9 -1.92 -3.02 2.64
C ILE A 9 -1.97 -3.86 1.36
N LYS A 10 -1.36 -5.05 1.40
CA LYS A 10 -1.32 -5.98 0.27
C LYS A 10 -2.10 -7.26 0.61
N THR A 11 -2.60 -7.93 -0.42
CA THR A 11 -3.27 -9.24 -0.33
C THR A 11 -2.33 -10.30 -0.90
N LYS A 12 -2.18 -11.43 -0.22
CA LYS A 12 -1.37 -12.54 -0.70
C LYS A 12 -2.08 -13.22 -1.88
N GLY A 13 -1.59 -12.99 -3.10
CA GLY A 13 -2.28 -13.46 -4.30
C GLY A 13 -3.64 -12.78 -4.49
N LEU A 14 -4.55 -13.45 -5.20
CA LEU A 14 -5.86 -12.86 -5.53
C LEU A 14 -6.83 -12.83 -4.33
N ILE A 15 -6.78 -13.82 -3.46
CA ILE A 15 -7.81 -14.09 -2.43
C ILE A 15 -7.23 -14.45 -1.06
N GLY A 16 -5.92 -14.31 -0.86
CA GLY A 16 -5.28 -14.71 0.39
C GLY A 16 -5.43 -13.70 1.52
N GLU A 17 -4.67 -13.93 2.57
CA GLU A 17 -4.59 -13.05 3.72
C GLU A 17 -4.05 -11.65 3.38
N ARG A 18 -4.50 -10.64 4.14
CA ARG A 18 -4.01 -9.27 4.03
C ARG A 18 -2.85 -9.05 4.98
N PHE A 19 -1.83 -8.35 4.51
CA PHE A 19 -0.65 -8.03 5.31
C PHE A 19 -0.21 -6.59 5.06
N VAL A 20 0.52 -6.06 6.04
CA VAL A 20 1.15 -4.75 5.93
C VAL A 20 2.52 -4.93 5.32
N GLN A 21 2.79 -4.24 4.22
CA GLN A 21 4.11 -4.13 3.61
C GLN A 21 4.66 -2.73 3.88
N ILE A 22 5.91 -2.65 4.35
CA ILE A 22 6.61 -1.39 4.54
C ILE A 22 7.74 -1.36 3.53
N ASN A 23 7.64 -0.44 2.57
CA ASN A 23 8.71 -0.19 1.61
C ASN A 23 9.62 0.91 2.17
N PRO A 24 10.94 0.69 2.22
CA PRO A 24 11.87 1.72 2.66
C PRO A 24 11.81 2.92 1.71
N GLY A 25 11.94 4.11 2.28
CA GLY A 25 12.04 5.36 1.54
C GLY A 25 13.50 5.74 1.26
N GLY A 26 13.72 7.01 0.94
CA GLY A 26 15.03 7.59 0.69
C GLY A 26 15.46 8.62 1.73
N SER A 27 14.64 8.89 2.76
CA SER A 27 14.95 9.94 3.73
C SER A 27 16.12 9.55 4.64
N ASP A 28 16.97 10.54 4.95
CA ASP A 28 17.99 10.43 6.01
C ASP A 28 17.38 10.42 7.42
N LYS A 29 16.10 10.79 7.55
CA LYS A 29 15.39 10.81 8.82
C LYS A 29 14.73 9.46 9.08
N THR A 30 14.81 8.99 10.31
CA THR A 30 14.15 7.75 10.76
C THR A 30 13.05 8.02 11.77
N VAL A 31 12.02 7.17 11.76
CA VAL A 31 10.93 7.18 12.72
C VAL A 31 11.41 6.54 14.02
N ALA A 32 11.27 7.27 15.12
CA ALA A 32 11.57 6.79 16.46
C ALA A 32 10.57 5.71 16.92
N PRO A 33 10.92 4.86 17.90
CA PRO A 33 9.98 3.91 18.50
C PRO A 33 8.70 4.60 18.99
N GLY A 34 7.53 4.03 18.69
CA GLY A 34 6.23 4.64 18.99
C GLY A 34 5.82 5.79 18.06
N GLY A 35 6.68 6.17 17.10
CA GLY A 35 6.36 7.14 16.06
C GLY A 35 5.35 6.62 15.04
N ARG A 36 4.86 7.52 14.19
CA ARG A 36 3.81 7.24 13.19
C ARG A 36 4.37 7.44 11.78
N LEU A 37 4.02 6.52 10.88
CA LEU A 37 4.22 6.66 9.43
C LEU A 37 2.98 7.33 8.83
N THR A 38 3.19 8.32 7.97
CA THR A 38 2.12 9.10 7.31
C THR A 38 1.87 8.67 5.88
N GLU A 39 2.90 8.16 5.21
CA GLU A 39 2.80 7.66 3.83
C GLU A 39 2.13 6.29 3.82
N VAL A 40 0.87 6.26 3.35
CA VAL A 40 0.06 5.04 3.29
C VAL A 40 -0.53 4.83 1.90
N GLU A 41 -0.52 3.58 1.44
CA GLU A 41 -1.14 3.17 0.19
C GLU A 41 -2.34 2.27 0.48
N ALA A 42 -3.48 2.62 -0.11
CA ALA A 42 -4.69 1.82 -0.02
C ALA A 42 -4.51 0.47 -0.73
N PRO A 43 -5.23 -0.59 -0.28
CA PRO A 43 -5.31 -1.82 -1.04
C PRO A 43 -5.92 -1.57 -2.42
N VAL A 44 -5.53 -2.40 -3.39
CA VAL A 44 -6.16 -2.38 -4.72
C VAL A 44 -7.56 -3.00 -4.62
N ASP A 45 -8.56 -2.29 -5.15
CA ASP A 45 -9.91 -2.82 -5.35
C ASP A 45 -9.98 -3.52 -6.72
N LEU A 46 -10.01 -4.86 -6.70
CA LEU A 46 -10.05 -5.67 -7.90
C LEU A 46 -11.40 -5.56 -8.63
N GLU A 47 -12.50 -5.36 -7.91
CA GLU A 47 -13.83 -5.21 -8.51
C GLU A 47 -13.89 -3.92 -9.31
N GLU A 48 -13.37 -2.83 -8.74
CA GLU A 48 -13.26 -1.55 -9.43
C GLU A 48 -12.37 -1.65 -10.67
N LEU A 49 -11.22 -2.33 -10.58
CA LEU A 49 -10.32 -2.52 -11.72
C LEU A 49 -10.93 -3.37 -12.83
N ILE A 50 -11.62 -4.47 -12.48
CA ILE A 50 -12.32 -5.31 -13.45
C ILE A 50 -13.44 -4.51 -14.11
N SER A 51 -14.22 -3.77 -13.32
CA SER A 51 -15.27 -2.89 -13.82
C SER A 51 -14.71 -1.86 -14.81
N LYS A 52 -13.62 -1.16 -14.45
CA LYS A 52 -12.92 -0.23 -15.36
C LYS A 52 -12.42 -0.91 -16.63
N TYR A 53 -11.90 -2.13 -16.55
CA TYR A 53 -11.40 -2.85 -17.72
C TYR A 53 -12.53 -3.29 -18.67
N VAL A 54 -13.63 -3.80 -18.11
CA VAL A 54 -14.78 -4.32 -18.86
C VAL A 54 -15.65 -3.18 -19.42
N PHE A 55 -15.86 -2.12 -18.64
CA PHE A 55 -16.80 -1.04 -18.98
C PHE A 55 -16.12 0.26 -19.42
N GLY A 56 -14.81 0.44 -19.22
CA GLY A 56 -14.07 1.67 -19.56
C GLY A 56 -13.78 1.87 -21.05
N LYS A 57 -14.45 1.11 -21.94
CA LYS A 57 -14.27 1.14 -23.39
C LYS A 57 -15.56 1.42 -24.18
N LEU A 58 -16.54 2.08 -23.55
CA LEU A 58 -17.65 2.71 -24.25
C LEU A 58 -17.30 4.15 -24.63
#